data_AF-A0A453FCE9-F1
#
_entry.id   AF-A0A453FCE9-F1
#
_cell.length_a   1.000
_cell.length_b   1.000
_cell.length_c   1.000
_cell.angle_alpha   90.00
_cell.angle_beta   90.00
_cell.angle_gamma   90.00
#
_symmetry.space_group_name_H-M   'P 1'
#
loop_
_entity.id
_entity.type
_entity.pdbx_description
1 polymer ?
#
loop_
_entity_poly.entity_id
_entity_poly.type
_entity_poly.pdbx_seq_one_letter_code
_entity_poly.pdbx_strand_id
1 'polypeptide(L)'
;LPSPAHTAALSLAWRLPGCPSSPSVALQALPVAAPPPSSSAARQLTPMAAAPVASQAQAVLRGRLCDPAFVHSRLRSSPDTNYSKLKYLVSSSVSEACNNSVLLLGPRGCGKGAVLDMVLEDLKEEHPDAISVIRLNGMLHSDDNCATK
;
A
#
# COMPACT_ATOMS: atom_id res chain seq x y z
N LEU A 1 19.54 42.70 -35.15
CA LEU A 1 20.35 41.88 -36.07
C LEU A 1 21.77 41.81 -35.50
N PRO A 2 22.43 40.65 -35.32
CA PRO A 2 21.99 39.27 -35.53
C PRO A 2 22.35 38.26 -34.37
N SER A 3 21.74 37.07 -34.47
CA SER A 3 22.07 35.72 -33.91
C SER A 3 23.35 35.15 -34.61
N PRO A 4 23.93 33.92 -34.39
CA PRO A 4 23.30 32.66 -33.93
C PRO A 4 24.15 31.61 -33.13
N ALA A 5 23.44 30.53 -32.72
CA ALA A 5 23.86 29.12 -32.48
C ALA A 5 24.89 28.85 -31.34
N HIS A 6 24.71 27.93 -30.38
CA HIS A 6 24.33 26.50 -30.43
C HIS A 6 23.56 26.15 -29.12
N THR A 7 22.30 25.73 -29.12
CA THR A 7 21.76 24.36 -29.23
C THR A 7 22.55 23.25 -28.51
N ALA A 8 22.07 22.84 -27.33
CA ALA A 8 22.04 21.44 -26.89
C ALA A 8 21.05 21.29 -25.72
N ALA A 9 19.82 20.90 -26.05
CA ALA A 9 18.83 20.43 -25.09
C ALA A 9 19.09 18.95 -24.81
N LEU A 10 19.39 18.58 -23.57
CA LEU A 10 19.39 17.18 -23.14
C LEU A 10 18.00 16.83 -22.61
N SER A 11 17.16 16.38 -23.55
CA SER A 11 15.89 15.71 -23.26
C SER A 11 16.18 14.24 -22.97
N LEU A 12 16.11 13.84 -21.70
CA LEU A 12 16.13 12.42 -21.31
C LEU A 12 14.73 11.86 -21.47
N ALA A 13 14.46 11.38 -22.69
CA ALA A 13 13.27 10.62 -23.04
C ALA A 13 13.36 9.21 -22.46
N TRP A 14 12.60 8.94 -21.40
CA TRP A 14 12.31 7.57 -20.97
C TRP A 14 11.17 7.04 -21.85
N ARG A 15 11.56 6.43 -22.96
CA ARG A 15 10.67 5.72 -23.88
C ARG A 15 10.31 4.36 -23.27
N LEU A 16 9.15 4.27 -22.63
CA LEU A 16 8.54 3.00 -22.24
C LEU A 16 7.89 2.33 -23.47
N PRO A 17 8.14 1.04 -23.74
CA PRO A 17 7.39 0.28 -24.72
C PRO A 17 6.20 -0.44 -24.05
N GLY A 18 5.01 -0.32 -24.65
CA GLY A 18 3.92 -1.27 -24.42
C GLY A 18 2.66 -0.71 -23.75
N CYS A 19 1.90 0.11 -24.47
CA CYS A 19 0.47 0.27 -24.24
C CYS A 19 -0.30 -0.62 -25.24
N PRO A 20 -1.24 -1.45 -24.75
CA PRO A 20 -2.50 -1.66 -25.45
C PRO A 20 -3.65 -1.27 -24.51
N SER A 21 -4.35 -0.20 -24.87
CA SER A 21 -5.72 -0.24 -25.42
C SER A 21 -6.79 0.10 -24.39
N SER A 22 -7.18 1.37 -24.39
CA SER A 22 -8.52 1.81 -23.98
C SER A 22 -9.58 1.11 -24.85
N PRO A 23 -10.79 0.91 -24.32
CA PRO A 23 -11.90 1.76 -24.74
C PRO A 23 -12.74 2.20 -23.53
N SER A 24 -13.04 3.49 -23.36
CA SER A 24 -14.16 4.17 -24.03
C SER A 24 -15.47 3.39 -23.86
N VAL A 25 -16.06 3.45 -22.67
CA VAL A 25 -17.43 2.99 -22.46
C VAL A 25 -18.36 4.12 -22.87
N ALA A 26 -18.89 3.96 -24.08
CA ALA A 26 -19.90 4.81 -24.66
C ALA A 26 -21.18 4.79 -23.82
N LEU A 27 -21.70 5.98 -23.60
CA LEU A 27 -23.08 6.26 -23.25
C LEU A 27 -23.97 5.73 -24.39
N GLN A 28 -24.80 4.72 -24.14
CA GLN A 28 -25.93 4.45 -25.03
C GLN A 28 -27.17 4.06 -24.22
N ALA A 29 -28.24 4.77 -24.55
CA ALA A 29 -29.56 4.75 -23.95
C ALA A 29 -30.43 3.56 -24.43
N LEU A 30 -31.54 3.36 -23.71
CA LEU A 30 -32.58 2.33 -23.86
C LEU A 30 -33.10 2.14 -25.31
N PRO A 31 -33.82 1.02 -25.59
CA PRO A 31 -35.28 1.13 -25.49
C PRO A 31 -35.98 -0.04 -24.79
N VAL A 32 -37.12 0.36 -24.24
CA VAL A 32 -38.20 -0.41 -23.62
C VAL A 32 -38.80 -1.46 -24.58
N ALA A 33 -39.04 -2.68 -24.10
CA ALA A 33 -40.02 -3.60 -24.68
C ALA A 33 -40.63 -4.48 -23.57
N ALA A 34 -41.91 -4.23 -23.30
CA ALA A 34 -42.77 -4.99 -22.39
C ALA A 34 -43.62 -6.03 -23.20
N PRO A 35 -44.59 -6.76 -22.60
CA PRO A 35 -44.71 -8.24 -22.50
C PRO A 35 -45.84 -8.84 -23.39
N PRO A 36 -46.28 -10.14 -23.35
CA PRO A 36 -47.19 -10.71 -22.30
C PRO A 36 -47.12 -12.29 -22.15
N PRO A 37 -48.14 -13.06 -21.66
CA PRO A 37 -48.14 -13.68 -20.31
C PRO A 37 -48.52 -15.19 -20.28
N SER A 38 -48.44 -15.86 -19.11
CA SER A 38 -49.55 -16.66 -18.52
C SER A 38 -49.13 -17.70 -17.46
N SER A 39 -50.01 -17.85 -16.46
CA SER A 39 -50.09 -18.85 -15.38
C SER A 39 -49.22 -18.58 -14.13
N SER A 40 -49.71 -17.80 -13.16
CA SER A 40 -50.71 -18.15 -12.13
C SER A 40 -50.18 -19.10 -11.06
N ALA A 41 -49.42 -18.58 -10.08
CA ALA A 41 -49.34 -19.20 -8.76
C ALA A 41 -48.90 -18.18 -7.69
N ALA A 42 -49.88 -17.69 -6.96
CA ALA A 42 -49.84 -17.35 -5.53
C ALA A 42 -48.57 -16.70 -4.94
N ARG A 43 -48.71 -15.41 -4.61
CA ARG A 43 -48.29 -14.77 -3.35
C ARG A 43 -47.24 -15.53 -2.51
N GLN A 44 -46.00 -15.03 -2.54
CA GLN A 44 -45.25 -14.89 -1.30
C GLN A 44 -44.37 -13.64 -1.36
N LEU A 45 -44.75 -12.66 -0.54
CA LEU A 45 -43.90 -11.52 -0.19
C LEU A 45 -42.78 -12.04 0.71
N THR A 46 -41.56 -12.12 0.19
CA THR A 46 -40.35 -12.23 1.01
C THR A 46 -39.51 -10.97 0.82
N PRO A 47 -39.42 -10.08 1.83
CA PRO A 47 -38.46 -8.99 1.82
C PRO A 47 -37.17 -9.48 2.48
N MET A 48 -36.30 -10.22 1.79
CA MET A 48 -35.02 -10.62 2.41
C MET A 48 -34.00 -11.18 1.41
N ALA A 49 -33.27 -10.30 0.70
CA ALA A 49 -32.03 -10.67 0.00
C ALA A 49 -31.10 -9.45 -0.22
N ALA A 50 -30.96 -8.57 0.77
CA ALA A 50 -29.98 -7.45 0.74
C ALA A 50 -28.64 -7.81 1.41
N ALA A 51 -28.42 -9.08 1.76
CA ALA A 51 -27.25 -9.54 2.51
C ALA A 51 -25.90 -9.61 1.74
N PRO A 52 -25.81 -9.77 0.39
CA PRO A 52 -24.50 -9.98 -0.24
C PRO A 52 -23.70 -8.67 -0.40
N VAL A 53 -24.35 -7.55 -0.72
CA VAL A 53 -23.63 -6.28 -1.00
C VAL A 53 -23.14 -5.63 0.29
N ALA A 54 -23.95 -5.67 1.35
CA ALA A 54 -23.57 -5.12 2.66
C ALA A 54 -22.43 -5.91 3.31
N SER A 55 -22.48 -7.25 3.24
CA SER A 55 -21.40 -8.10 3.75
C SER A 55 -20.11 -7.95 2.92
N GLN A 56 -20.22 -7.79 1.60
CA GLN A 56 -19.08 -7.54 0.73
C GLN A 56 -18.43 -6.16 1.00
N ALA A 57 -19.23 -5.10 1.17
CA ALA A 57 -18.73 -3.79 1.55
C ALA A 57 -18.05 -3.82 2.92
N GLN A 58 -18.63 -4.55 3.89
CA GLN A 58 -18.04 -4.73 5.20
C GLN A 58 -16.68 -5.44 5.12
N ALA A 59 -16.55 -6.49 4.30
CA ALA A 59 -15.29 -7.20 4.11
C ALA A 59 -14.20 -6.28 3.54
N VAL A 60 -14.52 -5.46 2.54
CA VAL A 60 -13.59 -4.50 1.95
C VAL A 60 -13.15 -3.44 2.96
N LEU A 61 -14.09 -2.90 3.75
CA LEU A 61 -13.76 -1.92 4.79
C LEU A 61 -12.91 -2.53 5.90
N ARG A 62 -13.21 -3.76 6.33
CA ARG A 62 -12.42 -4.48 7.32
C ARG A 62 -11.01 -4.75 6.83
N GLY A 63 -10.85 -5.19 5.57
CA GLY A 63 -9.53 -5.34 4.95
C GLY A 63 -8.75 -4.02 5.02
N ARG A 64 -9.33 -2.93 4.48
CA ARG A 64 -8.67 -1.62 4.46
C ARG A 64 -8.29 -1.06 5.83
N LEU A 65 -9.10 -1.30 6.85
CA LEU A 65 -8.85 -0.78 8.20
C LEU A 65 -7.86 -1.65 8.98
N CYS A 66 -7.83 -2.96 8.69
CA CYS A 66 -6.92 -3.90 9.36
C CYS A 66 -5.58 -4.05 8.63
N ASP A 67 -5.48 -3.66 7.36
CA ASP A 67 -4.24 -3.78 6.59
C ASP A 67 -3.26 -2.66 6.93
N PRO A 68 -2.12 -2.97 7.59
CA PRO A 68 -1.12 -1.96 7.93
C PRO A 68 -0.53 -1.30 6.68
N ALA A 69 -0.34 -2.07 5.60
CA ALA A 69 0.14 -1.55 4.33
C ALA A 69 -0.78 -0.46 3.76
N PHE A 70 -2.11 -0.61 3.88
CA PHE A 70 -3.07 0.36 3.36
C PHE A 70 -3.09 1.65 4.20
N VAL A 71 -3.15 1.52 5.52
CA VAL A 71 -3.22 2.66 6.44
C VAL A 71 -1.95 3.49 6.39
N HIS A 72 -0.80 2.82 6.28
CA HIS A 72 0.51 3.47 6.35
C HIS A 72 1.11 3.81 4.97
N SER A 73 0.49 3.39 3.86
CA SER A 73 0.87 3.79 2.50
C SER A 73 1.01 5.31 2.32
N ARG A 74 0.17 6.10 2.99
CA ARG A 74 0.24 7.57 2.96
C ARG A 74 1.54 8.12 3.53
N LEU A 75 2.20 7.38 4.43
CA LEU A 75 3.46 7.79 5.05
C LEU A 75 4.65 7.63 4.08
N ARG A 76 4.55 6.78 3.05
CA ARG A 76 5.58 6.65 2.00
C ARG A 76 5.61 7.84 1.03
N SER A 77 4.50 8.57 0.90
CA SER A 77 4.31 9.54 -0.19
C SER A 77 5.07 10.86 -0.03
N SER A 78 5.62 11.17 1.15
CA SER A 78 6.30 12.43 1.40
C SER A 78 7.79 12.23 1.74
N PRO A 79 8.70 12.94 1.04
CA PRO A 79 10.15 12.74 1.16
C PRO A 79 10.71 13.15 2.53
N ASP A 80 10.07 14.08 3.26
CA ASP A 80 10.54 14.60 4.55
C ASP A 80 9.99 13.86 5.78
N THR A 81 9.36 12.72 5.56
CA THR A 81 8.70 11.95 6.62
C THR A 81 9.70 11.19 7.50
N ASN A 82 9.24 10.81 8.69
CA ASN A 82 9.98 9.92 9.59
C ASN A 82 10.34 8.59 8.91
N TYR A 83 9.53 8.15 7.94
CA TYR A 83 9.78 6.96 7.14
C TYR A 83 11.05 7.12 6.29
N SER A 84 11.20 8.21 5.53
CA SER A 84 12.41 8.43 4.69
C SER A 84 13.68 8.50 5.53
N LYS A 85 13.63 9.16 6.69
CA LYS A 85 14.77 9.25 7.62
C LYS A 85 15.16 7.88 8.16
N LEU A 86 14.19 7.08 8.58
CA LEU A 86 14.44 5.74 9.08
C LEU A 86 14.96 4.83 7.96
N LYS A 87 14.36 4.89 6.76
CA LYS A 87 14.81 4.14 5.58
C LYS A 87 16.25 4.47 5.24
N TYR A 88 16.62 5.75 5.21
CA TYR A 88 18.00 6.16 4.95
C TYR A 88 18.97 5.58 5.97
N LEU A 89 18.69 5.70 7.27
CA LEU A 89 19.57 5.20 8.32
C LEU A 89 19.75 3.67 8.28
N VAL A 90 18.68 2.92 8.01
CA VAL A 90 18.77 1.46 7.95
C VAL A 90 19.41 1.02 6.63
N SER A 91 19.09 1.67 5.51
CA SER A 91 19.70 1.41 4.20
C SER A 91 21.20 1.68 4.20
N SER A 92 21.66 2.78 4.80
CA SER A 92 23.09 3.07 4.94
C SER A 92 23.79 2.06 5.85
N SER A 93 23.13 1.58 6.90
CA SER A 93 23.67 0.52 7.76
C SER A 93 23.89 -0.79 6.99
N VAL A 94 23.00 -1.13 6.06
CA VAL A 94 23.13 -2.32 5.21
C VAL A 94 24.16 -2.13 4.09
N SER A 95 24.13 -0.99 3.40
CA SER A 95 24.96 -0.73 2.22
C SER A 95 26.41 -0.36 2.56
N GLU A 96 26.60 0.40 3.64
CA GLU A 96 27.90 0.92 4.06
C GLU A 96 28.45 0.19 5.30
N ALA A 97 27.80 -0.90 5.73
CA ALA A 97 28.16 -1.68 6.92
C ALA A 97 28.36 -0.84 8.19
N CYS A 98 27.52 0.19 8.37
CA CYS A 98 27.56 1.08 9.52
C CYS A 98 26.68 0.56 10.68
N ASN A 99 27.16 0.75 11.92
CA ASN A 99 26.42 0.38 13.12
C ASN A 99 25.66 1.58 13.69
N ASN A 100 24.42 1.77 13.23
CA ASN A 100 23.56 2.86 13.68
C ASN A 100 22.47 2.35 14.65
N SER A 101 22.16 3.15 15.67
CA SER A 101 21.07 2.88 16.61
C SER A 101 20.00 3.98 16.53
N VAL A 102 18.72 3.61 16.54
CA VAL A 102 17.59 4.54 16.46
C VAL A 102 16.57 4.25 17.56
N LEU A 103 16.08 5.30 18.23
CA LEU A 103 15.02 5.21 19.24
C LEU A 103 13.75 5.94 18.77
N LEU A 104 12.63 5.21 18.66
CA LEU A 104 11.34 5.76 18.22
C LEU A 104 10.46 6.17 19.42
N LEU A 105 10.35 7.48 19.66
CA LEU A 105 9.55 8.08 20.74
C LEU A 105 8.18 8.56 20.24
N GLY A 106 7.16 8.53 21.11
CA GLY A 106 5.80 8.96 20.78
C GLY A 106 4.69 8.27 21.60
N PRO A 107 3.44 8.74 21.53
CA PRO A 107 2.31 8.16 22.25
C PRO A 107 1.98 6.74 21.76
N ARG A 108 1.23 6.00 22.58
CA ARG A 108 0.68 4.67 22.21
C ARG A 108 -0.30 4.85 21.04
N GLY A 109 -0.26 3.96 20.05
CA GLY A 109 -1.11 4.02 18.85
C GLY A 109 -0.60 4.93 17.72
N CYS A 110 0.56 5.57 17.85
CA CYS A 110 1.14 6.44 16.80
C CYS A 110 1.72 5.69 15.57
N GLY A 111 1.52 4.37 15.47
CA GLY A 111 2.00 3.58 14.32
C GLY A 111 3.52 3.42 14.23
N LYS A 112 4.26 3.64 15.33
CA LYS A 112 5.73 3.54 15.35
C LYS A 112 6.26 2.19 14.85
N GLY A 113 5.65 1.10 15.31
CA GLY A 113 5.97 -0.25 14.85
C GLY A 113 5.67 -0.43 13.36
N ALA A 114 4.51 0.05 12.90
CA ALA A 114 4.13 -0.08 11.50
C ALA A 114 5.04 0.69 10.53
N VAL A 115 5.57 1.86 10.93
CA VAL A 115 6.58 2.59 10.14
C VAL A 115 7.85 1.77 10.00
N LEU A 116 8.29 1.14 11.09
CA LEU A 116 9.46 0.28 11.10
C LEU A 116 9.26 -0.99 10.26
N ASP A 117 8.08 -1.64 10.38
CA ASP A 117 7.74 -2.82 9.61
C ASP A 117 7.72 -2.52 8.10
N MET A 118 7.16 -1.37 7.66
CA MET A 118 7.21 -0.96 6.25
C MET A 118 8.64 -0.76 5.73
N VAL A 119 9.50 -0.07 6.50
CA VAL A 119 10.90 0.15 6.08
C VAL A 119 11.64 -1.18 5.96
N LEU A 120 11.40 -2.10 6.89
CA LEU A 120 11.99 -3.44 6.85
C LEU A 120 11.49 -4.26 5.65
N GLU A 121 10.20 -4.20 5.32
CA GLU A 121 9.66 -4.83 4.11
C GLU A 121 10.36 -4.32 2.86
N ASP A 122 10.49 -3.00 2.71
CA ASP A 122 11.13 -2.39 1.55
C ASP A 122 12.61 -2.78 1.43
N LEU A 123 13.34 -2.84 2.55
CA LEU A 123 14.75 -3.22 2.54
C LEU A 123 14.96 -4.72 2.33
N LYS A 124 14.03 -5.56 2.78
CA LYS A 124 14.07 -7.00 2.51
C LYS A 124 13.80 -7.32 1.04
N GLU A 125 12.99 -6.52 0.35
CA GLU A 125 12.80 -6.62 -1.10
C GLU A 125 14.08 -6.22 -1.86
N GLU A 126 14.80 -5.20 -1.38
CA GLU A 126 16.03 -4.70 -2.00
C GLU A 126 17.25 -5.60 -1.74
N HIS A 127 17.36 -6.17 -0.54
CA HIS A 127 18.49 -6.99 -0.09
C HIS A 127 18.05 -8.22 0.72
N PRO A 128 17.53 -9.27 0.08
CA PRO A 128 16.97 -10.44 0.79
C PRO A 128 18.01 -11.24 1.58
N ASP A 129 19.26 -11.31 1.10
CA ASP A 129 20.29 -12.17 1.67
C ASP A 129 21.21 -11.47 2.69
N ALA A 130 21.15 -10.13 2.76
CA ALA A 130 22.04 -9.34 3.62
C ALA A 130 21.42 -8.98 4.99
N ILE A 131 20.11 -9.15 5.17
CA ILE A 131 19.37 -8.61 6.31
C ILE A 131 18.70 -9.73 7.10
N SER A 132 19.12 -9.90 8.35
CA SER A 132 18.41 -10.71 9.35
C SER A 132 17.77 -9.80 10.39
N VAL A 133 16.46 -9.98 10.63
CA VAL A 133 15.68 -9.11 11.52
C VAL A 133 15.37 -9.86 12.81
N ILE A 134 15.85 -9.35 13.93
CA ILE A 134 15.59 -9.90 15.27
C ILE A 134 14.66 -8.93 16.01
N ARG A 135 13.48 -9.42 16.43
CA ARG A 135 12.48 -8.62 17.16
C ARG A 135 12.42 -9.07 18.61
N LEU A 136 12.83 -8.21 19.53
CA LEU A 136 12.75 -8.46 20.97
C LEU A 136 11.61 -7.62 21.58
N ASN A 137 10.91 -8.18 22.56
CA ASN A 137 9.85 -7.49 23.29
C ASN A 137 10.15 -7.53 24.79
N GLY A 138 10.37 -6.37 25.42
CA GLY A 138 10.71 -6.31 26.85
C GLY A 138 9.61 -6.81 27.79
N MET A 139 8.36 -6.95 27.34
CA MET A 139 7.31 -7.59 28.14
C MET A 139 7.39 -9.12 28.14
N LEU A 140 7.99 -9.71 27.10
CA LEU A 140 8.11 -11.16 26.94
C LEU A 140 9.53 -11.64 27.29
N HIS A 141 10.55 -10.83 27.00
CA HIS A 141 11.95 -11.12 27.22
C HIS A 141 12.45 -10.29 28.42
N SER A 142 11.98 -10.64 29.62
CA SER A 142 12.35 -9.95 30.86
C SER A 142 13.71 -10.40 31.44
N ASP A 143 14.17 -11.59 31.05
CA ASP A 143 15.48 -12.13 31.43
C ASP A 143 16.42 -12.16 30.22
N ASP A 144 17.69 -11.78 30.41
CA ASP A 144 18.70 -11.77 29.34
C ASP A 144 18.95 -13.16 28.72
N ASN A 145 18.73 -14.23 29.50
CA ASN A 145 18.81 -15.61 29.01
C ASN A 145 17.70 -15.95 28.01
N CYS A 146 16.52 -15.35 28.17
CA CYS A 146 15.38 -15.57 27.28
C CYS A 146 15.52 -14.80 25.96
N ALA A 147 16.39 -13.78 25.89
CA ALA A 147 16.60 -12.97 24.70
C ALA A 147 17.72 -13.49 23.76
N THR A 148 18.60 -14.35 24.27
CA THR A 148 19.84 -14.79 23.59
C THR A 148 19.81 -16.25 23.13
N LYS A 149 18.74 -16.99 23.44
CA LYS A 149 18.59 -18.43 23.16
C LYS A 149 17.80 -18.71 21.89
#